data_AF-A0A2Z2KRY9-F1
#
_entry.id   AF-A0A2Z2KRY9-F1
#
_cell.length_a   1.000
_cell.length_b   1.000
_cell.length_c   1.000
_cell.angle_alpha   90.00
_cell.angle_beta   90.00
_cell.angle_gamma   90.00
#
_symmetry.space_group_name_H-M   'P 1'
#
loop_
_entity.id
_entity.type
_entity.pdbx_description
1 polymer ?
#
loop_
_entity_poly.entity_id
_entity_poly.type
_entity_poly.pdbx_seq_one_letter_code
_entity_poly.pdbx_strand_id
1 'polypeptide(L)'
;MTKITLKDEYKISRLQRAALAEVELLKHEFELIVEHTRKQKSISLFDEIDFVDFTDSDIKDIFTKRKDRKYASLTVELYAITEQMLKEMYECLHSDPYSKSNDNNIIKDLEDVLKSRLVINEKGSLKKLSMLRNYIIHHNFSMKKAREEKELNIKSKDLYSELHQKVVDYINNISYKE
;
A
#
# COMPACT_ATOMS: atom_id res chain seq x y z
N MET A 1 -3.95 -26.53 -21.78
CA MET A 1 -4.49 -25.37 -21.03
C MET A 1 -5.73 -25.83 -20.27
N THR A 2 -5.70 -25.78 -18.95
CA THR A 2 -6.85 -26.13 -18.10
C THR A 2 -7.89 -25.02 -18.22
N LYS A 3 -9.15 -25.35 -18.52
CA LYS A 3 -10.24 -24.36 -18.57
C LYS A 3 -10.45 -23.76 -17.17
N ILE A 4 -10.64 -22.45 -17.12
CA ILE A 4 -11.05 -21.75 -15.90
C ILE A 4 -12.45 -22.23 -15.52
N THR A 5 -12.65 -22.55 -14.24
CA THR A 5 -13.94 -23.03 -13.75
C THR A 5 -14.72 -21.90 -13.10
N LEU A 6 -16.06 -22.00 -13.08
CA LEU A 6 -16.93 -21.09 -12.31
C LEU A 6 -16.51 -20.97 -10.82
N LYS A 7 -15.90 -22.04 -10.28
CA LYS A 7 -15.39 -22.05 -8.91
C LYS A 7 -14.16 -21.15 -8.76
N ASP A 8 -13.29 -21.11 -9.75
CA ASP A 8 -12.12 -20.22 -9.77
C ASP A 8 -12.58 -18.77 -9.91
N GLU A 9 -13.56 -18.52 -10.78
CA GLU A 9 -14.17 -17.20 -10.96
C GLU A 9 -14.71 -16.62 -9.66
N TYR A 10 -15.48 -17.43 -8.94
CA TYR A 10 -16.00 -17.07 -7.63
C TYR A 10 -14.89 -16.78 -6.60
N LYS A 11 -13.84 -17.61 -6.57
CA LYS A 11 -12.72 -17.43 -5.63
C LYS A 11 -11.96 -16.12 -5.90
N ILE A 12 -11.57 -15.86 -7.15
CA ILE A 12 -10.85 -14.63 -7.52
C ILE A 12 -11.69 -13.39 -7.19
N SER A 13 -12.99 -13.40 -7.51
CA SER A 13 -13.91 -12.31 -7.15
C SER A 13 -13.98 -12.08 -5.63
N ARG A 14 -13.90 -13.14 -4.83
CA ARG A 14 -13.88 -13.04 -3.37
C ARG A 14 -12.57 -12.44 -2.87
N LEU A 15 -11.43 -12.81 -3.47
CA LEU A 15 -10.12 -12.24 -3.15
C LEU A 15 -10.06 -10.73 -3.46
N GLN A 16 -10.58 -10.31 -4.61
CA GLN A 16 -10.68 -8.87 -4.96
C GLN A 16 -11.53 -8.12 -3.93
N ARG A 17 -12.69 -8.67 -3.54
CA ARG A 17 -13.57 -8.03 -2.54
C ARG A 17 -12.92 -7.94 -1.17
N ALA A 18 -12.19 -8.98 -0.74
CA ALA A 18 -11.45 -8.95 0.52
C ALA A 18 -10.35 -7.89 0.49
N ALA A 19 -9.53 -7.86 -0.56
CA ALA A 19 -8.48 -6.86 -0.74
C ALA A 19 -9.03 -5.43 -0.78
N LEU A 20 -10.14 -5.19 -1.49
CA LEU A 20 -10.82 -3.88 -1.50
C LEU A 20 -11.30 -3.48 -0.11
N ALA A 21 -11.87 -4.40 0.66
CA ALA A 21 -12.30 -4.10 2.03
C ALA A 21 -11.11 -3.68 2.92
N GLU A 22 -9.97 -4.37 2.82
CA GLU A 22 -8.76 -3.99 3.55
C GLU A 22 -8.21 -2.63 3.10
N VAL A 23 -8.20 -2.36 1.79
CA VAL A 23 -7.78 -1.06 1.22
C VAL A 23 -8.68 0.09 1.70
N GLU A 24 -9.99 -0.15 1.86
CA GLU A 24 -10.92 0.83 2.44
C GLU A 24 -10.71 1.02 3.95
N LEU A 25 -10.36 -0.02 4.70
CA LEU A 25 -9.96 0.14 6.11
C LEU A 25 -8.72 1.02 6.24
N LEU A 26 -7.70 0.82 5.40
CA LEU A 26 -6.52 1.69 5.36
C LEU A 26 -6.86 3.14 4.99
N LYS A 27 -7.90 3.36 4.16
CA LYS A 27 -8.39 4.70 3.86
C LYS A 27 -9.00 5.37 5.08
N HIS A 28 -9.82 4.63 5.82
CA HIS A 28 -10.43 5.13 7.04
C HIS A 28 -9.36 5.49 8.08
N GLU A 29 -8.36 4.64 8.30
CA GLU A 29 -7.25 4.94 9.21
C GLU A 29 -6.46 6.18 8.79
N PHE A 30 -6.20 6.33 7.49
CA PHE A 30 -5.57 7.53 6.95
C PHE A 30 -6.37 8.80 7.26
N GLU A 31 -7.68 8.76 7.09
CA GLU A 31 -8.57 9.88 7.38
C GLU A 31 -8.54 10.26 8.86
N LEU A 32 -8.58 9.26 9.75
CA LEU A 32 -8.44 9.46 11.19
C LEU A 32 -7.10 10.11 11.53
N ILE A 33 -5.99 9.73 10.88
CA ILE A 33 -4.68 10.37 11.08
C ILE A 33 -4.73 11.83 10.65
N VAL A 34 -5.32 12.12 9.48
CA VAL A 34 -5.44 13.49 8.95
C VAL A 34 -6.28 14.36 9.89
N GLU A 35 -7.39 13.84 10.40
CA GLU A 35 -8.30 14.55 11.29
C GLU A 35 -7.66 14.81 12.67
N HIS A 36 -7.11 13.78 13.32
CA HIS A 36 -6.53 13.92 14.65
C HIS A 36 -5.30 14.83 14.66
N THR A 37 -4.49 14.82 13.58
CA THR A 37 -3.35 15.74 13.47
C THR A 37 -3.79 17.20 13.27
N ARG A 38 -5.00 17.46 12.75
CA ARG A 38 -5.53 18.84 12.65
C ARG A 38 -6.02 19.37 13.99
N LYS A 39 -6.51 18.49 14.87
CA LYS A 39 -7.13 18.82 16.16
C LYS A 39 -6.15 18.88 17.33
N GLN A 40 -5.00 18.21 17.25
CA GLN A 40 -3.95 18.28 18.28
C GLN A 40 -3.22 19.64 18.24
N LYS A 41 -3.77 20.60 18.99
CA LYS A 41 -3.16 21.91 19.26
C LYS A 41 -2.74 22.11 20.73
N SER A 42 -3.11 21.22 21.65
CA SER A 42 -2.83 21.41 23.07
C SER A 42 -1.79 20.41 23.59
N ILE A 43 -0.81 20.96 24.30
CA ILE A 43 0.33 20.32 24.97
C ILE A 43 -0.12 19.44 26.16
N SER A 44 -1.40 19.46 26.54
CA SER A 44 -1.94 18.80 27.74
C SER A 44 -1.81 17.27 27.81
N LEU A 45 -1.37 16.61 26.73
CA LEU A 45 -1.06 15.17 26.71
C LEU A 45 0.30 14.87 27.35
N PHE A 46 1.12 15.89 27.61
CA PHE A 46 2.48 15.77 28.11
C PHE A 46 2.63 16.25 29.56
N ASP A 47 1.55 16.70 30.20
CA ASP A 47 1.57 17.14 31.60
C ASP A 47 1.93 16.00 32.58
N GLU A 48 1.83 14.73 32.14
CA GLU A 48 2.14 13.51 32.92
C GLU A 48 3.53 12.92 32.64
N ILE A 49 4.26 13.44 31.64
CA ILE A 49 5.61 12.98 31.31
C ILE A 49 6.56 14.15 31.55
N ASP A 50 7.53 13.97 32.45
CA ASP A 50 8.52 14.99 32.82
C ASP A 50 9.47 15.27 31.64
N PHE A 51 8.99 16.05 30.68
CA PHE A 51 9.72 16.52 29.49
C PHE A 51 10.57 17.74 29.82
N VAL A 52 11.31 17.69 30.94
CA VAL A 52 12.08 18.83 31.50
C VAL A 52 13.02 19.47 30.47
N ASP A 53 13.39 18.74 29.40
CA ASP A 53 14.31 19.18 28.35
C ASP A 53 13.70 19.36 26.94
N PHE A 54 12.39 19.20 26.73
CA PHE A 54 11.78 19.33 25.38
C PHE A 54 11.08 20.67 25.18
N THR A 55 11.41 21.35 24.09
CA THR A 55 10.70 22.57 23.68
C THR A 55 9.41 22.24 22.94
N ASP A 56 8.49 23.21 22.84
CA ASP A 56 7.29 23.09 21.99
C ASP A 56 7.62 22.73 20.53
N SER A 57 8.80 23.18 20.05
CA SER A 57 9.31 22.85 18.72
C SER A 57 9.64 21.37 18.60
N ASP A 58 10.29 20.79 19.61
CA ASP A 58 10.65 19.37 19.64
C ASP A 58 9.40 18.48 19.68
N ILE A 59 8.40 18.86 20.49
CA ILE A 59 7.11 18.17 20.54
C ILE A 59 6.42 18.19 19.17
N LYS A 60 6.39 19.34 18.49
CA LYS A 60 5.86 19.46 17.12
C LYS A 60 6.59 18.57 16.12
N ASP A 61 7.92 18.50 16.23
CA ASP A 61 8.74 17.66 15.36
C ASP A 61 8.46 16.16 15.60
N ILE A 62 8.29 15.73 16.85
CA ILE A 62 7.87 14.36 17.20
C ILE A 62 6.53 14.02 16.53
N PHE A 63 5.51 14.87 16.67
CA PHE A 63 4.21 14.63 16.01
C PHE A 63 4.34 14.56 14.50
N THR A 64 5.14 15.45 13.90
CA THR A 64 5.38 15.48 12.46
C THR A 64 6.05 14.19 11.99
N LYS A 65 7.11 13.74 12.68
CA LYS A 65 7.79 12.47 12.41
C LYS A 65 6.86 11.27 12.63
N ARG A 66 6.03 11.27 13.68
CA ARG A 66 5.07 10.19 13.95
C ARG A 66 4.02 10.10 12.85
N LYS A 67 3.47 11.22 12.40
CA LYS A 67 2.54 11.25 11.26
C LYS A 67 3.19 10.74 9.98
N ASP A 68 4.42 11.15 9.70
CA ASP A 68 5.14 10.71 8.51
C ASP A 68 5.39 9.19 8.51
N ARG A 69 5.77 8.62 9.66
CA ARG A 69 5.92 7.16 9.84
C ARG A 69 4.60 6.42 9.67
N LYS A 70 3.47 7.00 10.10
CA LYS A 70 2.16 6.40 9.85
C LYS A 70 1.83 6.35 8.36
N TYR A 71 2.10 7.42 7.61
CA TYR A 71 1.94 7.39 6.14
C TYR A 71 2.85 6.37 5.48
N ALA A 72 4.07 6.19 5.99
CA ALA A 72 4.97 5.15 5.53
C ALA A 72 4.40 3.74 5.77
N SER A 73 3.89 3.45 6.97
CA SER A 73 3.23 2.18 7.32
C SER A 73 2.08 1.86 6.37
N LEU A 74 1.14 2.80 6.23
CA LEU A 74 -0.02 2.62 5.36
C LEU A 74 0.38 2.37 3.90
N THR A 75 1.45 3.02 3.42
CA THR A 75 1.97 2.81 2.06
C THR A 75 2.58 1.41 1.89
N VAL A 76 3.26 0.89 2.91
CA VAL A 76 3.81 -0.47 2.91
C VAL A 76 2.69 -1.51 2.94
N GLU A 77 1.69 -1.30 3.79
CA GLU A 77 0.52 -2.18 3.90
C GLU A 77 -0.29 -2.22 2.61
N LEU A 78 -0.48 -1.07 1.95
CA LEU A 78 -1.14 -1.00 0.65
C LEU A 78 -0.44 -1.88 -0.42
N TYR A 79 0.90 -1.90 -0.42
CA TYR A 79 1.67 -2.80 -1.28
C TYR A 79 1.47 -4.27 -0.87
N ALA A 80 1.52 -4.56 0.43
CA ALA A 80 1.39 -5.92 0.96
C ALA A 80 0.02 -6.55 0.64
N ILE A 81 -1.08 -5.80 0.78
CA ILE A 81 -2.42 -6.27 0.41
C ILE A 81 -2.47 -6.67 -1.05
N THR A 82 -1.92 -5.83 -1.94
CA THR A 82 -1.92 -6.12 -3.38
C THR A 82 -1.05 -7.35 -3.70
N GLU A 83 0.14 -7.43 -3.09
CA GLU A 83 1.06 -8.57 -3.26
C GLU A 83 0.39 -9.87 -2.81
N GLN A 84 -0.24 -9.88 -1.63
CA GLN A 84 -0.88 -11.06 -1.05
C GLN A 84 -2.09 -11.51 -1.87
N MET A 85 -2.93 -10.56 -2.30
CA MET A 85 -4.06 -10.85 -3.19
C MET A 85 -3.58 -11.57 -4.46
N LEU A 86 -2.52 -11.06 -5.12
CA LEU A 86 -2.00 -11.68 -6.35
C LEU A 86 -1.38 -13.06 -6.11
N LYS A 87 -0.73 -13.28 -4.96
CA LYS A 87 -0.23 -14.62 -4.57
C LYS A 87 -1.38 -15.62 -4.42
N GLU A 88 -2.45 -15.23 -3.73
CA GLU A 88 -3.62 -16.10 -3.54
C GLU A 88 -4.36 -16.34 -4.86
N MET A 89 -4.40 -15.35 -5.75
CA MET A 89 -4.91 -15.54 -7.12
C MET A 89 -4.05 -16.54 -7.90
N TYR A 90 -2.73 -16.48 -7.75
CA TYR A 90 -1.81 -17.43 -8.37
C TYR A 90 -2.06 -18.86 -7.86
N GLU A 91 -2.14 -19.06 -6.55
CA GLU A 91 -2.44 -20.35 -5.92
C GLU A 91 -3.82 -20.91 -6.29
N CYS A 92 -4.78 -20.03 -6.63
CA CYS A 92 -6.07 -20.47 -7.13
C CYS A 92 -5.98 -21.04 -8.56
N LEU A 93 -5.07 -20.52 -9.38
CA LEU A 93 -4.98 -20.82 -10.80
C LEU A 93 -3.87 -21.83 -11.15
N HIS A 94 -2.90 -21.99 -10.27
CA HIS A 94 -1.74 -22.85 -10.44
C HIS A 94 -1.66 -23.87 -9.31
N SER A 95 -1.14 -25.05 -9.64
CA SER A 95 -0.99 -26.15 -8.68
C SER A 95 0.35 -26.11 -7.95
N ASP A 96 1.34 -25.45 -8.55
CA ASP A 96 2.69 -25.34 -8.02
C ASP A 96 2.81 -24.12 -7.10
N PRO A 97 3.69 -24.15 -6.08
CA PRO A 97 3.98 -22.98 -5.26
C PRO A 97 4.59 -21.85 -6.09
N TYR A 98 4.21 -20.61 -5.77
CA TYR A 98 4.82 -19.45 -6.41
C TYR A 98 6.32 -19.38 -6.08
N SER A 99 7.14 -19.30 -7.12
CA SER A 99 8.57 -19.00 -7.01
C SER A 99 8.89 -17.84 -7.92
N LYS A 100 9.53 -16.81 -7.36
CA LYS A 100 9.89 -15.59 -8.07
C LYS A 100 10.85 -15.94 -9.21
N SER A 101 10.44 -15.65 -10.44
CA SER A 101 11.18 -16.08 -11.64
C SER A 101 12.25 -15.10 -12.09
N ASN A 102 12.06 -13.80 -11.80
CA ASN A 102 12.87 -12.71 -12.34
C ASN A 102 13.28 -11.72 -11.24
N ASP A 103 14.27 -10.87 -11.49
CA ASP A 103 14.68 -9.79 -10.57
C ASP A 103 13.67 -8.64 -10.41
N ASN A 104 12.54 -8.71 -11.12
CA ASN A 104 11.45 -7.75 -11.03
C ASN A 104 10.85 -7.64 -9.61
N ASN A 105 10.09 -6.58 -9.35
CA ASN A 105 9.29 -6.52 -8.12
C ASN A 105 8.21 -7.62 -8.13
N ILE A 106 7.82 -8.11 -6.95
CA ILE A 106 6.96 -9.30 -6.81
C ILE A 106 5.61 -9.11 -7.51
N ILE A 107 5.00 -7.93 -7.39
CA ILE A 107 3.74 -7.61 -8.09
C ILE A 107 3.92 -7.79 -9.60
N LYS A 108 4.98 -7.22 -10.19
CA LYS A 108 5.21 -7.35 -11.64
C LYS A 108 5.48 -8.80 -12.07
N ASP A 109 6.22 -9.56 -11.28
CA ASP A 109 6.45 -10.98 -11.56
C ASP A 109 5.14 -11.79 -11.51
N LEU A 110 4.30 -11.55 -10.50
CA LEU A 110 2.95 -12.15 -10.42
C LEU A 110 2.05 -11.74 -11.57
N GLU A 111 2.03 -10.46 -11.95
CA GLU A 111 1.31 -9.96 -13.12
C GLU A 111 1.72 -10.73 -14.39
N ASP A 112 3.03 -10.89 -14.60
CA ASP A 112 3.58 -11.57 -15.77
C ASP A 112 3.20 -13.04 -15.85
N VAL A 113 3.06 -13.72 -14.71
CA VAL A 113 2.66 -15.13 -14.67
C VAL A 113 1.13 -15.28 -14.79
N LEU A 114 0.37 -14.35 -14.18
CA LEU A 114 -1.09 -14.36 -14.18
C LEU A 114 -1.71 -13.89 -15.49
N LYS A 115 -1.02 -13.09 -16.31
CA LYS A 115 -1.53 -12.57 -17.61
C LYS A 115 -1.93 -13.64 -18.63
N SER A 116 -1.51 -14.89 -18.40
CA SER A 116 -1.93 -16.03 -19.21
C SER A 116 -3.41 -16.36 -19.02
N ARG A 117 -4.00 -15.99 -17.87
CA ARG A 117 -5.38 -16.30 -17.48
C ARG A 117 -6.21 -15.09 -17.08
N LEU A 118 -5.55 -14.01 -16.65
CA LEU A 118 -6.20 -12.77 -16.23
C LEU A 118 -5.85 -11.63 -17.19
N VAL A 119 -6.79 -10.72 -17.37
CA VAL A 119 -6.53 -9.39 -17.92
C VAL A 119 -6.14 -8.51 -16.74
N ILE A 120 -4.90 -8.05 -16.74
CA ILE A 120 -4.38 -7.09 -15.78
C ILE A 120 -3.95 -5.87 -16.56
N ASN A 121 -4.62 -4.74 -16.36
CA ASN A 121 -4.39 -3.55 -17.17
C ASN A 121 -3.07 -2.87 -16.74
N GLU A 122 -2.01 -3.12 -17.50
CA GLU A 122 -0.61 -2.80 -17.12
C GLU A 122 -0.24 -1.31 -17.12
N LYS A 123 -1.13 -0.37 -17.49
CA LYS A 123 -0.75 1.04 -17.71
C LYS A 123 -0.30 1.72 -16.41
N GLY A 124 1.00 1.59 -16.12
CA GLY A 124 1.70 2.17 -14.97
C GLY A 124 1.48 1.45 -13.63
N SER A 125 1.10 0.15 -13.67
CA SER A 125 0.67 -0.64 -12.51
C SER A 125 1.68 -0.57 -11.38
N LEU A 126 1.32 0.16 -10.32
CA LEU A 126 1.93 0.16 -8.99
C LEU A 126 3.46 0.32 -8.88
N LYS A 127 4.17 0.69 -9.96
CA LYS A 127 5.62 0.92 -9.95
C LYS A 127 6.01 1.97 -8.92
N LYS A 128 5.25 3.07 -8.86
CA LYS A 128 5.43 4.13 -7.87
C LYS A 128 5.29 3.58 -6.44
N LEU A 129 4.27 2.73 -6.20
CA LEU A 129 4.05 2.10 -4.90
C LEU A 129 5.22 1.18 -4.52
N SER A 130 5.68 0.33 -5.45
CA SER A 130 6.82 -0.57 -5.23
C SER A 130 8.11 0.20 -4.91
N MET A 131 8.41 1.27 -5.66
CA MET A 131 9.58 2.11 -5.43
C MET A 131 9.56 2.77 -4.05
N LEU A 132 8.40 3.30 -3.65
CA LEU A 132 8.22 3.93 -2.34
C LEU A 132 8.35 2.92 -1.22
N ARG A 133 7.66 1.78 -1.31
CA ARG A 133 7.73 0.68 -0.34
C ARG A 133 9.16 0.18 -0.14
N ASN A 134 9.91 -0.04 -1.21
CA ASN A 134 11.31 -0.47 -1.11
C ASN A 134 12.18 0.57 -0.38
N TYR A 135 12.02 1.85 -0.70
CA TYR A 135 12.76 2.88 0.04
C TYR A 135 12.38 2.91 1.52
N ILE A 136 11.08 2.91 1.82
CA ILE A 136 10.55 2.99 3.18
C ILE A 136 11.12 1.87 4.06
N ILE A 137 11.07 0.62 3.58
CA ILE A 137 11.50 -0.56 4.35
C ILE A 137 13.01 -0.57 4.59
N HIS A 138 13.81 -0.18 3.58
CA HIS A 138 15.27 -0.32 3.66
C HIS A 138 16.02 0.91 4.17
N HIS A 139 15.32 2.03 4.43
CA HIS A 139 15.93 3.27 4.88
C HIS A 139 15.31 3.77 6.19
N ASN A 140 14.68 4.94 6.16
CA ASN A 140 14.31 5.71 7.34
C ASN A 140 12.85 5.51 7.79
N PHE A 141 12.16 4.52 7.23
CA PHE A 141 10.71 4.32 7.43
C PHE A 141 9.91 5.62 7.34
N SER A 142 10.17 6.42 6.30
CA SER A 142 9.69 7.80 6.17
C SER A 142 9.13 8.03 4.77
N MET A 143 7.86 8.41 4.71
CA MET A 143 7.19 8.72 3.45
C MET A 143 7.74 10.02 2.84
N LYS A 144 8.03 11.02 3.68
CA LYS A 144 8.69 12.27 3.27
C LYS A 144 10.03 12.01 2.60
N LYS A 145 10.91 11.22 3.22
CA LYS A 145 12.22 10.91 2.63
C LYS A 145 12.08 10.07 1.35
N ALA A 146 11.14 9.12 1.32
CA ALA A 146 10.88 8.31 0.14
C ALA A 146 10.44 9.14 -1.06
N ARG A 147 9.53 10.12 -0.86
CA ARG A 147 9.11 11.02 -1.95
C ARG A 147 10.22 11.97 -2.41
N GLU A 148 11.07 12.43 -1.49
CA GLU A 148 12.20 13.33 -1.81
C GLU A 148 13.27 12.59 -2.62
N GLU A 149 13.63 11.38 -2.20
CA GLU A 149 14.54 10.50 -2.95
C GLU A 149 14.04 10.20 -4.37
N LYS A 150 12.73 10.03 -4.53
CA LYS A 150 12.11 9.73 -5.83
C LYS A 150 11.68 10.97 -6.60
N GLU A 151 12.14 12.16 -6.17
CA GLU A 151 11.89 13.45 -6.82
C GLU A 151 10.40 13.74 -7.04
N LEU A 152 9.55 13.22 -6.15
CA LEU A 152 8.11 13.38 -6.22
C LEU A 152 7.69 14.71 -5.56
N ASN A 153 7.39 15.70 -6.39
CA ASN A 153 6.92 17.02 -5.95
C ASN A 153 5.43 17.03 -5.56
N ILE A 154 5.06 16.20 -4.59
CA ILE A 154 3.70 16.07 -4.03
C ILE A 154 3.80 15.87 -2.53
N LYS A 155 2.83 16.38 -1.75
CA LYS A 155 2.84 16.19 -0.28
C LYS A 155 2.50 14.73 0.06
N SER A 156 3.06 14.21 1.15
CA SER A 156 2.85 12.80 1.57
C SER A 156 1.36 12.43 1.69
N LYS A 157 0.51 13.36 2.17
CA LYS A 157 -0.93 13.17 2.27
C LYS A 157 -1.58 12.92 0.90
N ASP A 158 -1.27 13.78 -0.06
CA ASP A 158 -1.88 13.74 -1.40
C ASP A 158 -1.32 12.56 -2.19
N LEU A 159 -0.03 12.25 -2.01
CA LEU A 159 0.62 11.09 -2.58
C LEU A 159 -0.02 9.78 -2.09
N TYR A 160 -0.27 9.64 -0.78
CA TYR A 160 -0.96 8.47 -0.26
C TYR A 160 -2.36 8.31 -0.87
N SER A 161 -3.11 9.41 -1.00
CA SER A 161 -4.44 9.38 -1.61
C SER A 161 -4.40 8.95 -3.09
N GLU A 162 -3.40 9.41 -3.84
CA GLU A 162 -3.17 8.97 -5.23
C GLU A 162 -2.85 7.48 -5.30
N LEU A 163 -1.97 6.98 -4.41
CA LEU A 163 -1.59 5.57 -4.36
C LEU A 163 -2.77 4.67 -4.01
N HIS A 164 -3.57 5.06 -3.01
CA HIS A 164 -4.79 4.37 -2.61
C HIS A 164 -5.75 4.22 -3.80
N GLN A 165 -6.09 5.32 -4.47
CA GLN A 165 -6.98 5.27 -5.63
C GLN A 165 -6.43 4.38 -6.74
N LYS A 166 -5.12 4.46 -7.02
CA LYS A 166 -4.47 3.59 -8.01
C LYS A 166 -4.56 2.10 -7.67
N VAL A 167 -4.51 1.73 -6.39
CA VAL A 167 -4.67 0.35 -5.96
C VAL A 167 -6.12 -0.10 -6.08
N VAL A 168 -7.08 0.74 -5.70
CA VAL A 168 -8.51 0.47 -5.91
C VAL A 168 -8.80 0.23 -7.39
N ASP A 169 -8.34 1.14 -8.26
CA ASP A 169 -8.51 1.03 -9.70
C ASP A 169 -7.82 -0.23 -10.25
N TYR A 170 -6.61 -0.54 -9.76
CA TYR A 170 -5.88 -1.73 -10.16
C TYR A 170 -6.67 -3.01 -9.82
N ILE A 171 -7.15 -3.16 -8.58
CA ILE A 171 -7.88 -4.36 -8.14
C ILE A 171 -9.18 -4.53 -8.93
N ASN A 172 -9.93 -3.44 -9.16
CA ASN A 172 -11.20 -3.46 -9.91
C ASN A 172 -11.02 -3.82 -11.39
N ASN A 173 -9.85 -3.56 -11.97
CA ASN A 173 -9.57 -3.82 -13.38
C ASN A 173 -8.93 -5.19 -13.64
N ILE A 174 -8.81 -6.04 -12.62
CA ILE A 174 -8.43 -7.45 -12.82
C ILE A 174 -9.68 -8.22 -13.25
N SER A 175 -9.63 -8.84 -14.42
CA SER A 175 -10.70 -9.70 -14.92
C SER A 175 -10.16 -10.98 -15.55
N TYR A 176 -11.04 -11.90 -15.89
CA TYR A 176 -10.67 -13.11 -16.62
C TYR A 176 -10.38 -12.80 -18.08
N LYS A 177 -9.43 -13.55 -18.64
CA LYS A 177 -9.18 -13.55 -20.07
C LYS A 177 -10.19 -14.48 -20.73
N GLU A 178 -10.98 -13.93 -21.65
CA GLU A 178 -11.92 -14.68 -22.50
C GLU A 178 -11.22 -15.73 -23.36
#